data_AF-A0A935E3X8-F1
#
_entry.id   AF-A0A935E3X8-F1
#
_cell.length_a   1.000
_cell.length_b   1.000
_cell.length_c   1.000
_cell.angle_alpha   90.00
_cell.angle_beta   90.00
_cell.angle_gamma   90.00
#
_symmetry.space_group_name_H-M   'P 1'
#
loop_
_entity.id
_entity.type
_entity.pdbx_description
1 polymer ?
#
loop_
_entity_poly.entity_id
_entity_poly.type
_entity_poly.pdbx_seq_one_letter_code
_entity_poly.pdbx_strand_id
1 'polypeptide(L)'
;MNAKTSAAASISNDDIETCLTYCTQAFAQLEALLHVIKQQAPEHSITARLASLGEHLACEMENQVDCILEQLPAGDAITSEVTQ
;
A
#
# COMPACT_ATOMS: atom_id res chain seq x y z
N MET A 1 1.80 29.17 29.56
CA MET A 1 1.92 27.71 29.37
C MET A 1 0.80 27.31 28.44
N ASN A 2 1.12 27.13 27.17
CA ASN A 2 0.12 26.99 26.12
C ASN A 2 0.09 25.49 25.82
N ALA A 3 -0.89 24.79 26.37
CA ALA A 3 -1.13 23.40 26.01
C ALA A 3 -1.50 23.38 24.53
N LYS A 4 -0.52 23.08 23.68
CA LYS A 4 -0.77 22.69 22.29
C LYS A 4 -1.36 21.30 22.37
N THR A 5 -2.66 21.24 22.68
CA THR A 5 -3.46 20.03 22.50
C THR A 5 -3.37 19.73 21.02
N SER A 6 -2.49 18.80 20.65
CA SER A 6 -2.44 18.25 19.30
C SER A 6 -3.75 17.50 19.14
N ALA A 7 -4.76 18.18 18.58
CA ALA A 7 -5.96 17.52 18.11
C ALA A 7 -5.48 16.41 17.18
N ALA A 8 -5.71 15.15 17.57
CA ALA A 8 -5.44 14.02 16.69
C ALA A 8 -6.20 14.30 15.39
N ALA A 9 -5.48 14.51 14.30
CA ALA A 9 -6.10 14.66 13.00
C ALA A 9 -6.83 13.34 12.71
N SER A 10 -8.15 13.35 12.80
CA SER A 10 -8.97 12.20 12.43
C SER A 10 -8.78 11.96 10.93
N ILE A 11 -8.22 10.82 10.57
CA ILE A 11 -8.13 10.39 9.17
C ILE A 11 -9.49 9.78 8.83
N SER A 12 -10.12 10.27 7.76
CA SER A 12 -11.41 9.73 7.31
C SER A 12 -11.19 8.38 6.61
N ASN A 13 -12.23 7.52 6.58
CA ASN A 13 -12.15 6.27 5.81
C ASN A 13 -11.97 6.56 4.31
N ASP A 14 -12.53 7.67 3.80
CA ASP A 14 -12.34 8.13 2.43
C ASP A 14 -10.87 8.47 2.13
N ASP A 15 -10.16 9.10 3.07
CA ASP A 15 -8.72 9.37 2.94
C ASP A 15 -7.90 8.07 2.94
N ILE A 16 -8.29 7.09 3.76
CA ILE A 16 -7.65 5.77 3.83
C ILE A 16 -7.89 5.01 2.52
N GLU A 17 -9.13 4.96 2.03
CA GLU A 17 -9.50 4.32 0.77
C GLU A 17 -8.75 4.95 -0.42
N THR A 18 -8.68 6.28 -0.45
CA THR A 18 -7.95 7.02 -1.48
C THR A 18 -6.45 6.67 -1.43
N CYS A 19 -5.85 6.66 -0.23
CA CYS A 19 -4.46 6.30 -0.04
C CYS A 19 -4.16 4.87 -0.48
N LEU A 20 -5.00 3.92 -0.08
CA LEU A 20 -4.88 2.51 -0.44
C LEU A 20 -5.02 2.32 -1.96
N THR A 21 -5.96 3.00 -2.61
CA THR A 21 -6.10 2.99 -4.07
C THR A 21 -4.81 3.46 -4.77
N TYR A 22 -4.17 4.52 -4.26
CA TYR A 22 -2.87 4.95 -4.80
C TYR A 22 -1.77 3.91 -4.58
N CYS A 23 -1.77 3.22 -3.43
CA CYS A 23 -0.83 2.12 -3.17
C CYS A 23 -1.01 0.98 -4.18
N THR A 24 -2.25 0.53 -4.43
CA THR A 24 -2.57 -0.50 -5.44
C THR A 24 -1.99 -0.10 -6.80
N GLN A 25 -2.24 1.13 -7.25
CA GLN A 25 -1.71 1.63 -8.52
C GLN A 25 -0.17 1.64 -8.56
N ALA A 26 0.48 2.02 -7.46
CA ALA A 26 1.94 2.02 -7.37
C ALA A 26 2.51 0.60 -7.42
N PHE A 27 1.87 -0.37 -6.77
CA PHE A 27 2.28 -1.78 -6.82
C PHE A 27 2.11 -2.36 -8.23
N ALA A 28 0.99 -2.10 -8.89
CA ALA A 28 0.78 -2.53 -10.28
C ALA A 28 1.84 -1.94 -11.24
N GLN A 29 2.20 -0.67 -11.07
CA GLN A 29 3.28 -0.05 -11.85
C GLN A 29 4.65 -0.68 -11.56
N LEU A 30 4.93 -0.99 -10.29
CA LEU A 30 6.17 -1.64 -9.87
C LEU A 30 6.26 -3.07 -10.43
N GLU A 31 5.17 -3.83 -10.37
CA GLU A 31 5.08 -5.18 -10.96
C GLU A 31 5.41 -5.13 -12.46
N ALA A 32 4.76 -4.23 -13.22
CA ALA A 32 4.98 -4.08 -14.64
C ALA A 32 6.45 -3.73 -14.97
N LEU A 33 7.06 -2.84 -14.18
CA LEU A 33 8.47 -2.48 -14.35
C LEU A 33 9.39 -3.69 -14.11
N LEU A 34 9.15 -4.44 -13.04
CA LEU A 34 9.94 -5.62 -12.68
C LEU A 34 9.76 -6.74 -13.71
N HIS A 35 8.55 -6.90 -14.26
CA HIS A 35 8.30 -7.80 -15.38
C HIS A 35 9.18 -7.45 -16.58
N VAL A 36 9.24 -6.17 -16.97
CA VAL A 36 10.09 -5.71 -18.08
C VAL A 36 11.57 -5.95 -17.77
N ILE A 37 12.04 -5.64 -16.56
CA ILE A 37 13.43 -5.89 -16.15
C ILE A 37 13.76 -7.39 -16.22
N LYS A 38 12.85 -8.25 -15.75
CA LYS A 38 13.00 -9.72 -15.82
C LYS A 38 13.15 -10.21 -17.25
N GLN A 39 12.33 -9.69 -18.18
CA GLN A 39 12.38 -10.06 -19.61
C GLN A 39 13.66 -9.59 -20.31
N GLN A 40 14.24 -8.47 -19.88
CA GLN A 40 15.45 -7.90 -20.48
C GLN A 40 16.74 -8.43 -19.84
N ALA A 41 16.67 -8.98 -18.63
CA ALA A 41 17.84 -9.48 -17.93
C ALA A 41 18.33 -10.82 -18.52
N PRO A 42 19.65 -11.10 -18.49
CA PRO A 42 20.17 -12.39 -18.91
C PRO A 42 19.52 -13.53 -18.09
N GLU A 43 19.24 -14.63 -18.78
CA GLU A 43 18.66 -15.83 -18.17
C GLU A 43 19.53 -16.31 -17.01
N HIS A 44 18.89 -16.63 -15.87
CA HIS A 44 19.53 -17.00 -14.60
C HIS A 44 20.36 -15.91 -13.90
N SER A 45 20.38 -14.67 -14.38
CA SER A 45 21.04 -13.57 -13.67
C SER A 45 20.40 -13.28 -12.31
N ILE A 46 21.20 -12.73 -11.39
CA ILE A 46 20.71 -12.26 -10.09
C ILE A 46 19.63 -11.18 -10.29
N THR A 47 19.78 -10.33 -11.30
CA THR A 47 18.78 -9.32 -11.67
C THR A 47 17.46 -9.94 -12.09
N ALA A 48 17.46 -10.98 -12.94
CA ALA A 48 16.22 -11.68 -13.31
C ALA A 48 15.52 -12.32 -12.10
N ARG A 49 16.31 -12.89 -11.16
CA ARG A 49 15.78 -13.47 -9.92
C ARG A 49 15.22 -12.40 -8.98
N LEU A 50 15.92 -11.30 -8.79
CA LEU A 50 15.46 -10.15 -7.99
C LEU A 50 14.19 -9.53 -8.58
N ALA A 51 14.16 -9.36 -9.90
CA ALA A 51 12.99 -8.86 -10.60
C ALA A 51 11.79 -9.80 -10.44
N SER A 52 11.99 -11.11 -10.60
CA SER A 52 10.94 -12.10 -10.34
C SER A 52 10.45 -12.09 -8.89
N LEU A 53 11.34 -11.93 -7.90
CA LEU A 53 10.93 -11.86 -6.49
C LEU A 53 10.13 -10.59 -6.21
N GLY A 54 10.60 -9.45 -6.72
CA GLY A 54 9.90 -8.18 -6.54
C GLY A 54 8.56 -8.13 -7.26
N GLU A 55 8.42 -8.76 -8.43
CA GLU A 55 7.15 -8.88 -9.17
C GLU A 55 6.11 -9.63 -8.31
N HIS A 56 6.50 -10.77 -7.72
CA HIS A 56 5.62 -11.50 -6.79
C HIS A 56 5.27 -10.67 -5.55
N LEU A 57 6.25 -9.93 -4.99
CA LEU A 57 5.98 -9.06 -3.85
C LEU A 57 4.99 -7.95 -4.20
N ALA A 58 5.15 -7.30 -5.36
CA ALA A 58 4.25 -6.25 -5.82
C ALA A 58 2.81 -6.78 -5.98
N CYS A 59 2.65 -7.96 -6.59
CA CYS A 59 1.35 -8.62 -6.71
C CYS A 59 0.74 -8.96 -5.33
N GLU A 60 1.53 -9.50 -4.40
CA GLU A 60 1.05 -9.81 -3.05
C GLU A 60 0.61 -8.55 -2.28
N MET A 61 1.35 -7.45 -2.42
CA MET A 61 0.98 -6.18 -1.80
C MET A 61 -0.28 -5.57 -2.40
N GLU A 62 -0.50 -5.72 -3.71
CA GLU A 62 -1.76 -5.34 -4.37
C GLU A 62 -2.94 -6.10 -3.74
N ASN A 63 -2.85 -7.43 -3.67
CA ASN A 63 -3.88 -8.27 -3.03
C ASN A 63 -4.10 -7.90 -1.56
N GLN A 64 -3.04 -7.59 -0.82
CA GLN A 64 -3.15 -7.19 0.58
C GLN A 64 -3.87 -5.85 0.73
N VAL A 65 -3.63 -4.89 -0.16
CA VAL A 65 -4.34 -3.61 -0.15
C VAL A 65 -5.83 -3.83 -0.43
N ASP A 66 -6.17 -4.69 -1.39
CA ASP A 66 -7.57 -5.05 -1.67
C ASP A 66 -8.24 -5.69 -0.45
N CYS A 67 -7.58 -6.62 0.23
CA CYS A 67 -8.09 -7.19 1.48
C CYS A 67 -8.32 -6.15 2.59
N ILE A 68 -7.50 -5.10 2.65
CA ILE A 68 -7.68 -4.01 3.64
C ILE A 68 -8.88 -3.14 3.24
N LEU A 69 -9.04 -2.84 1.96
CA LEU A 69 -10.19 -2.09 1.43
C LEU A 69 -11.50 -2.81 1.69
N GLU A 70 -11.55 -4.13 1.47
CA GLU A 70 -12.75 -4.96 1.76
C GLU A 70 -13.13 -4.99 3.24
N GLN A 71 -12.15 -4.82 4.13
CA GLN A 71 -12.35 -4.81 5.58
C GLN A 71 -12.64 -3.42 6.15
N LEU A 72 -12.53 -2.36 5.32
CA LEU A 72 -12.76 -1.00 5.78
C LEU A 72 -14.27 -0.81 6.05
N PRO A 73 -14.67 -0.40 7.28
CA PRO A 73 -16.07 -0.22 7.60
C PRO A 73 -16.66 0.91 6.74
N ALA A 74 -17.80 0.63 6.10
CA ALA A 74 -18.55 1.62 5.35
C ALA A 74 -19.07 2.71 6.29
N GLY A 75 -18.44 3.88 6.26
CA GLY A 75 -18.84 5.06 7.04
C GLY A 75 -18.62 4.93 8.55
N ASP A 76 -17.47 5.40 9.02
CA ASP A 76 -17.33 6.30 10.18
C ASP A 76 -15.83 6.45 10.45
N ALA A 77 -15.38 7.69 10.63
CA ALA A 77 -13.98 8.02 10.90
C ALA A 77 -13.45 7.20 12.08
N ILE A 78 -12.22 6.70 11.98
CA ILE A 78 -11.53 6.03 13.09
C ILE A 78 -11.28 7.08 14.17
N THR A 79 -12.23 7.25 15.09
CA THR A 79 -11.98 8.01 16.32
C THR A 79 -11.00 7.19 17.14
N SER A 80 -9.76 7.65 17.18
CA SER A 80 -8.78 7.17 18.14
C SER A 80 -9.29 7.55 19.53
N GLU A 81 -10.18 6.75 20.11
CA GLU A 81 -10.58 6.86 21.51
C GLU A 81 -9.35 6.54 22.35
N VAL A 82 -8.61 7.59 22.72
CA VAL A 82 -7.68 7.55 23.85
C VAL A 82 -8.55 7.41 25.09
N THR A 83 -8.81 6.17 25.48
CA THR A 83 -9.44 5.84 26.77
C THR A 83 -8.47 6.27 27.87
N GLN A 84 -8.83 7.30 28.63
CA GLN A 84 -8.16 7.68 29.88
C GLN A 84 -8.81 6.95 31.06
#